data_AF-A0A0G0PKG1-F1
#
_entry.id   AF-A0A0G0PKG1-F1
#
_cell.length_a   1.000
_cell.length_b   1.000
_cell.length_c   1.000
_cell.angle_alpha   90.00
_cell.angle_beta   90.00
_cell.angle_gamma   90.00
#
_symmetry.space_group_name_H-M   'P 1'
#
loop_
_entity.id
_entity.type
_entity.pdbx_description
1 polymer ?
#
loop_
_entity_poly.entity_id
_entity_poly.type
_entity_poly.pdbx_seq_one_letter_code
_entity_poly.pdbx_strand_id
1 'polypeptide(L)'
;MANQLPPTMKSSENSIGSTSDTSNTASIFGRIQQVKEAIEAIDNSTLDLNDLLEKWGSLSATDIYDKVKDLSTDIAAINSVSNVENITNNNITQNTDLSELMNQVLAMKALLSTNRTLLETVVSKPIITSWLEEGSIIFKSLITNPSKTSTQTVPYLYYFPSEVKQENIIKKSPELEIKFDATKSVYYASADITLKPGGTIILEVQVEDIWTIPQEKIDSLKKQADELFAPLKNTSYFAQGTTLHSNILASLDKITILQKQAKLPEDKIIGYYETKIELDSVNRNLESLKTIVSPASSGEFRPYRFGVLL
;
A
#
# COMPACT_ATOMS: atom_id res chain seq x y z
N MET A 1 -67.52 -18.03 2.68
CA MET A 1 -66.60 -19.15 2.37
C MET A 1 -65.27 -18.56 1.98
N ALA A 2 -64.28 -18.62 2.88
CA ALA A 2 -62.93 -18.15 2.59
C ALA A 2 -62.28 -19.17 1.64
N ASN A 3 -61.94 -18.73 0.43
CA ASN A 3 -61.14 -19.52 -0.51
C ASN A 3 -59.78 -19.78 0.14
N GLN A 4 -59.60 -20.95 0.74
CA GLN A 4 -58.27 -21.40 1.13
C GLN A 4 -57.49 -21.68 -0.15
N LEU A 5 -56.37 -20.98 -0.32
CA LEU A 5 -55.40 -21.23 -1.37
C LEU A 5 -55.01 -22.73 -1.37
N PRO A 6 -54.89 -23.35 -2.56
CA PRO A 6 -54.52 -24.76 -2.68
C PRO A 6 -53.16 -25.02 -1.99
N PRO A 7 -52.96 -26.22 -1.41
CA PRO A 7 -51.80 -26.53 -0.56
C PRO A 7 -50.44 -26.28 -1.22
N THR A 8 -50.34 -26.39 -2.54
CA THR A 8 -49.15 -26.08 -3.34
C THR A 8 -48.82 -24.58 -3.39
N MET A 9 -49.80 -23.68 -3.34
CA MET A 9 -49.57 -22.23 -3.30
C MET A 9 -49.11 -21.79 -1.90
N LYS A 10 -49.67 -22.39 -0.83
CA LYS A 10 -49.22 -22.13 0.55
C LYS A 10 -47.76 -22.51 0.80
N SER A 11 -47.27 -23.60 0.20
CA SER A 11 -45.85 -23.98 0.29
C SER A 11 -44.92 -23.00 -0.45
N SER A 12 -45.40 -22.41 -1.55
CA SER A 12 -44.64 -21.40 -2.31
C SER A 12 -44.61 -20.05 -1.59
N GLU A 13 -45.72 -19.62 -0.99
CA GLU A 13 -45.77 -18.40 -0.16
C GLU A 13 -44.83 -18.50 1.06
N ASN A 14 -44.78 -19.64 1.75
CA ASN A 14 -43.84 -19.86 2.85
C ASN A 14 -42.37 -19.86 2.41
N SER A 15 -42.08 -20.27 1.17
CA SER A 15 -40.72 -20.29 0.63
C SER A 15 -40.26 -18.90 0.19
N ILE A 16 -41.17 -18.08 -0.32
CA ILE A 16 -40.90 -16.69 -0.72
C ILE A 16 -40.77 -15.82 0.54
N GLY A 17 -41.75 -15.87 1.43
CA GLY A 17 -41.80 -15.06 2.65
C GLY A 17 -42.35 -13.64 2.43
N SER A 18 -41.99 -12.73 3.32
CA SER A 18 -42.43 -11.31 3.29
C SER A 18 -41.30 -10.33 3.62
N THR A 19 -41.47 -9.04 3.28
CA THR A 19 -40.50 -7.98 3.63
C THR A 19 -40.32 -7.76 5.14
N SER A 20 -41.17 -8.35 5.99
CA SER A 20 -41.04 -8.34 7.45
C SER A 20 -40.26 -9.52 8.02
N ASP A 21 -39.82 -10.46 7.17
CA ASP A 21 -39.06 -11.63 7.60
C ASP A 21 -37.69 -11.22 8.13
N THR A 22 -37.31 -11.76 9.29
CA THR A 22 -35.98 -11.55 9.88
C THR A 22 -34.94 -12.46 9.24
N SER A 23 -33.67 -12.18 9.46
CA SER A 23 -32.56 -13.01 8.97
C SER A 23 -32.61 -14.47 9.44
N ASN A 24 -33.32 -14.80 10.52
CA ASN A 24 -33.49 -16.18 10.98
C ASN A 24 -34.63 -16.93 10.27
N THR A 25 -35.38 -16.26 9.40
CA THR A 25 -36.53 -16.84 8.70
C THR A 25 -36.06 -17.64 7.49
N ALA A 26 -36.50 -18.90 7.38
CA ALA A 26 -36.14 -19.79 6.27
C ALA A 26 -36.94 -19.49 4.97
N SER A 27 -36.89 -18.24 4.51
CA SER A 27 -37.55 -17.74 3.30
C SER A 27 -36.57 -17.00 2.39
N ILE A 28 -36.97 -16.68 1.16
CA ILE A 28 -36.17 -15.83 0.26
C ILE A 28 -35.96 -14.45 0.89
N PHE A 29 -37.00 -13.84 1.46
CA PHE A 29 -36.87 -12.55 2.14
C PHE A 29 -35.97 -12.62 3.38
N GLY A 30 -36.03 -13.71 4.16
CA GLY A 30 -35.10 -13.92 5.27
C GLY A 30 -33.64 -14.05 4.81
N ARG A 31 -33.38 -14.73 3.69
CA ARG A 31 -32.03 -14.78 3.08
C ARG A 31 -31.56 -13.42 2.55
N ILE A 32 -32.45 -12.64 1.96
CA ILE A 32 -32.13 -11.26 1.54
C ILE A 32 -31.74 -10.42 2.76
N GLN A 33 -32.48 -10.57 3.87
CA GLN A 33 -32.18 -9.90 5.12
C GLN A 33 -30.82 -10.33 5.71
N GLN A 34 -30.48 -11.64 5.67
CA GLN A 34 -29.15 -12.13 6.05
C GLN A 34 -28.03 -11.48 5.24
N VAL A 35 -28.19 -11.41 3.91
CA VAL A 35 -27.18 -10.79 3.04
C VAL A 35 -27.05 -9.30 3.33
N LYS A 36 -28.17 -8.60 3.55
CA LYS A 36 -28.17 -7.19 3.91
C LYS A 36 -27.43 -6.93 5.22
N GLU A 37 -27.73 -7.69 6.27
CA GLU A 37 -27.06 -7.58 7.57
C GLU A 37 -25.55 -7.87 7.46
N ALA A 38 -25.16 -8.87 6.65
CA ALA A 38 -23.75 -9.18 6.41
C ALA A 38 -23.02 -8.04 5.67
N ILE A 39 -23.65 -7.43 4.66
CA ILE A 39 -23.08 -6.27 3.95
C ILE A 39 -22.91 -5.08 4.91
N GLU A 40 -23.93 -4.78 5.72
CA GLU A 40 -23.86 -3.70 6.71
C GLU A 40 -22.75 -3.93 7.74
N ALA A 41 -22.57 -5.17 8.22
CA ALA A 41 -21.49 -5.52 9.12
C ALA A 41 -20.10 -5.36 8.47
N ILE A 42 -19.94 -5.82 7.22
CA ILE A 42 -18.70 -5.64 6.45
C ILE A 42 -18.38 -4.16 6.24
N ASP A 43 -19.39 -3.33 5.95
CA ASP A 43 -19.22 -1.89 5.78
C ASP A 43 -18.77 -1.21 7.07
N ASN A 44 -19.40 -1.53 8.19
CA ASN A 44 -19.00 -1.00 9.49
C ASN A 44 -17.56 -1.38 9.85
N SER A 45 -17.19 -2.66 9.73
CA SER A 45 -15.80 -3.09 9.98
C SER A 45 -14.81 -2.46 9.00
N THR A 46 -15.21 -2.20 7.75
CA THR A 46 -14.37 -1.50 6.77
C THR A 46 -14.14 -0.04 7.17
N LEU A 47 -15.18 0.64 7.66
CA LEU A 47 -15.07 2.00 8.19
C LEU A 47 -14.14 2.05 9.41
N ASP A 48 -14.27 1.10 10.33
CA ASP A 48 -13.44 1.04 11.53
C ASP A 48 -11.96 0.77 11.22
N LEU A 49 -11.66 -0.11 10.25
CA LEU A 49 -10.29 -0.32 9.76
C LEU A 49 -9.72 0.95 9.12
N ASN A 50 -10.51 1.66 8.32
CA ASN A 50 -10.05 2.90 7.68
C ASN A 50 -9.79 4.00 8.73
N ASP A 51 -10.65 4.13 9.74
CA ASP A 51 -10.47 5.07 10.85
C ASP A 51 -9.19 4.75 11.64
N LEU A 52 -8.92 3.47 11.89
CA LEU A 52 -7.70 3.00 12.54
C LEU A 52 -6.45 3.33 11.71
N LEU A 53 -6.47 3.10 10.40
CA LEU A 53 -5.35 3.42 9.51
C LEU A 53 -5.09 4.93 9.45
N GLU A 54 -6.13 5.76 9.38
CA GLU A 54 -6.01 7.22 9.38
C GLU A 54 -5.34 7.74 10.67
N LYS A 55 -5.74 7.16 11.81
CA LYS A 55 -5.25 7.54 13.14
C LYS A 55 -4.00 6.78 13.59
N TRP A 56 -3.43 5.90 12.76
CA TRP A 56 -2.37 4.96 13.15
C TRP A 56 -1.21 5.63 13.90
N GLY A 57 -0.68 6.73 13.37
CA GLY A 57 0.44 7.46 13.99
C GLY A 57 0.08 8.38 15.16
N SER A 58 -1.18 8.42 15.57
CA SER A 58 -1.69 9.31 16.63
C SER A 58 -2.23 8.54 17.84
N LEU A 59 -2.41 7.21 17.72
CA LEU A 59 -2.88 6.34 18.79
C LEU A 59 -1.70 5.81 19.62
N SER A 60 -1.97 5.43 20.86
CA SER A 60 -0.99 4.69 21.66
C SER A 60 -0.85 3.26 21.14
N ALA A 61 0.31 2.63 21.36
CA ALA A 61 0.53 1.24 20.93
C ALA A 61 -0.49 0.27 21.54
N THR A 62 -0.88 0.49 22.79
CA THR A 62 -1.90 -0.32 23.48
C THR A 62 -3.27 -0.15 22.84
N ASP A 63 -3.67 1.08 22.50
CA ASP A 63 -4.96 1.33 21.82
C ASP A 63 -5.00 0.68 20.43
N ILE A 64 -3.88 0.73 19.68
CA ILE A 64 -3.76 0.06 18.38
C ILE A 64 -3.94 -1.44 18.57
N TYR A 65 -3.22 -2.03 19.51
CA TYR A 65 -3.32 -3.46 19.80
C TYR A 65 -4.76 -3.89 20.12
N ASP A 66 -5.43 -3.20 21.05
CA ASP A 66 -6.78 -3.57 21.49
C ASP A 66 -7.76 -3.45 20.32
N LYS A 67 -7.67 -2.37 19.54
CA LYS A 67 -8.49 -2.17 18.33
C LYS A 67 -8.27 -3.25 17.27
N VAL A 68 -7.02 -3.59 16.97
CA VAL A 68 -6.71 -4.63 15.96
C VAL A 68 -7.25 -5.98 16.42
N LYS A 69 -7.12 -6.31 17.70
CA LYS A 69 -7.64 -7.56 18.27
C LYS A 69 -9.17 -7.64 18.21
N ASP A 70 -9.85 -6.57 18.58
CA ASP A 70 -11.32 -6.51 18.54
C ASP A 70 -11.82 -6.64 17.09
N LEU A 71 -11.23 -5.86 16.17
CA LEU A 71 -11.56 -5.93 14.74
C LEU A 71 -11.26 -7.30 14.14
N SER A 72 -10.17 -7.95 14.53
CA SER A 72 -9.86 -9.32 14.09
C SER A 72 -10.95 -10.30 14.49
N THR A 73 -11.50 -10.14 15.70
CA THR A 73 -12.58 -10.98 16.22
C THR A 73 -13.90 -10.73 15.47
N ASP A 74 -14.25 -9.46 15.25
CA ASP A 74 -15.46 -9.08 14.53
C ASP A 74 -15.42 -9.56 13.07
N ILE A 75 -14.27 -9.39 12.41
CA ILE A 75 -14.05 -9.81 11.02
C ILE A 75 -14.09 -11.33 10.90
N ALA A 76 -13.53 -12.06 11.88
CA ALA A 76 -13.62 -13.52 11.93
C ALA A 76 -15.08 -14.00 11.96
N ALA A 77 -15.96 -13.29 12.69
CA ALA A 77 -17.37 -13.65 12.83
C ALA A 77 -18.19 -13.47 11.54
N ILE A 78 -17.79 -12.53 10.66
CA ILE A 78 -18.50 -12.23 9.41
C ILE A 78 -17.82 -12.81 8.15
N ASN A 79 -16.65 -13.40 8.30
CA ASN A 79 -15.88 -13.95 7.18
C ASN A 79 -16.49 -15.24 6.62
N SER A 80 -16.49 -15.35 5.29
CA SER A 80 -16.92 -16.53 4.53
C SER A 80 -15.83 -17.15 3.66
N VAL A 81 -14.66 -16.51 3.58
CA VAL A 81 -13.49 -17.01 2.82
C VAL A 81 -12.78 -18.09 3.63
N SER A 82 -12.40 -19.19 3.00
CA SER A 82 -11.66 -20.28 3.64
C SER A 82 -10.14 -20.03 3.63
N ASN A 83 -9.40 -20.72 4.51
CA ASN A 83 -7.93 -20.72 4.57
C ASN A 83 -7.31 -19.32 4.76
N VAL A 84 -7.94 -18.50 5.60
CA VAL A 84 -7.51 -17.13 5.94
C VAL A 84 -7.39 -16.93 7.44
N GLU A 85 -7.22 -18.01 8.20
CA GLU A 85 -7.11 -17.97 9.67
C GLU A 85 -5.88 -17.16 10.10
N ASN A 86 -4.84 -17.08 9.26
CA ASN A 86 -3.67 -16.22 9.43
C ASN A 86 -3.95 -14.72 9.23
N ILE A 87 -5.16 -14.34 8.79
CA ILE A 87 -5.63 -12.95 8.73
C ILE A 87 -6.55 -12.66 9.92
N THR A 88 -7.44 -13.60 10.24
CA THR A 88 -8.53 -13.38 11.21
C THR A 88 -8.23 -13.86 12.63
N ASN A 89 -7.28 -14.78 12.82
CA ASN A 89 -7.00 -15.44 14.10
C ASN A 89 -5.49 -15.44 14.41
N ASN A 90 -4.86 -14.28 14.34
CA ASN A 90 -3.46 -14.14 14.74
C ASN A 90 -3.33 -14.07 16.26
N ASN A 91 -2.24 -14.64 16.78
CA ASN A 91 -1.82 -14.51 18.18
C ASN A 91 -1.29 -13.08 18.43
N ILE A 92 -2.15 -12.08 18.28
CA ILE A 92 -1.84 -10.69 18.58
C ILE A 92 -1.55 -10.63 20.09
N THR A 93 -0.37 -10.15 20.44
CA THR A 93 0.00 -9.87 21.84
C THR A 93 0.43 -8.41 21.98
N GLN A 94 0.46 -7.89 23.20
CA GLN A 94 0.93 -6.52 23.48
C GLN A 94 2.41 -6.29 23.08
N ASN A 95 3.14 -7.35 22.72
CA ASN A 95 4.53 -7.28 22.24
C ASN A 95 4.64 -7.38 20.71
N THR A 96 3.53 -7.53 19.98
CA THR A 96 3.52 -7.59 18.52
C THR A 96 4.00 -6.26 17.94
N ASP A 97 4.86 -6.33 16.93
CA ASP A 97 5.42 -5.13 16.30
C ASP A 97 4.34 -4.30 15.59
N LEU A 98 4.45 -2.96 15.63
CA LEU A 98 3.46 -2.10 15.00
C LEU A 98 3.38 -2.29 13.48
N SER A 99 4.48 -2.63 12.80
CA SER A 99 4.43 -2.93 11.37
C SER A 99 3.71 -4.26 11.09
N GLU A 100 3.83 -5.25 11.98
CA GLU A 100 3.07 -6.50 11.87
C GLU A 100 1.56 -6.26 12.07
N LEU A 101 1.19 -5.42 13.05
CA LEU A 101 -0.21 -5.03 13.26
C LEU A 101 -0.77 -4.26 12.06
N MET A 102 0.01 -3.35 11.46
CA MET A 102 -0.36 -2.63 10.24
C MET A 102 -0.65 -3.62 9.10
N ASN A 103 0.25 -4.57 8.89
CA ASN A 103 0.11 -5.59 7.86
C ASN A 103 -1.15 -6.43 8.06
N GLN A 104 -1.48 -6.76 9.31
CA GLN A 104 -2.72 -7.46 9.62
C GLN A 104 -3.96 -6.63 9.28
N VAL A 105 -3.97 -5.33 9.58
CA VAL A 105 -5.08 -4.42 9.25
C VAL A 105 -5.26 -4.33 7.73
N LEU A 106 -4.17 -4.22 6.97
CA LEU A 106 -4.21 -4.18 5.51
C LEU A 106 -4.74 -5.51 4.92
N ALA A 107 -4.33 -6.65 5.47
CA ALA A 107 -4.86 -7.96 5.08
C ALA A 107 -6.35 -8.13 5.44
N MET A 108 -6.78 -7.67 6.62
CA MET A 108 -8.18 -7.67 7.02
C MET A 108 -9.05 -6.82 6.11
N LYS A 109 -8.55 -5.65 5.67
CA LYS A 109 -9.24 -4.79 4.70
C LYS A 109 -9.42 -5.49 3.35
N ALA A 110 -8.38 -6.18 2.86
CA ALA A 110 -8.47 -6.98 1.64
C ALA A 110 -9.47 -8.15 1.78
N LEU A 111 -9.51 -8.78 2.95
CA LEU A 111 -10.45 -9.84 3.26
C LEU A 111 -11.90 -9.35 3.27
N LEU A 112 -12.18 -8.19 3.87
CA LEU A 112 -13.51 -7.58 3.85
C LEU A 112 -13.95 -7.20 2.44
N SER A 113 -13.07 -6.62 1.63
CA SER A 113 -13.35 -6.33 0.22
C SER A 113 -13.72 -7.60 -0.56
N THR A 114 -13.04 -8.72 -0.26
CA THR A 114 -13.32 -10.02 -0.86
C THR A 114 -14.68 -10.56 -0.42
N ASN A 115 -14.99 -10.52 0.88
CA ASN A 115 -16.29 -10.91 1.42
C ASN A 115 -17.43 -10.08 0.83
N ARG A 116 -17.25 -8.75 0.71
CA ARG A 116 -18.22 -7.87 0.07
C ARG A 116 -18.48 -8.31 -1.38
N THR A 117 -17.41 -8.51 -2.15
CA THR A 117 -17.50 -8.94 -3.55
C THR A 117 -18.22 -10.28 -3.68
N LEU A 118 -17.97 -11.22 -2.76
CA LEU A 118 -18.66 -12.52 -2.72
C LEU A 118 -20.18 -12.38 -2.54
N LEU A 119 -20.63 -11.40 -1.75
CA LEU A 119 -22.05 -11.15 -1.51
C LEU A 119 -22.71 -10.39 -2.68
N GLU A 120 -21.97 -9.51 -3.35
CA GLU A 120 -22.49 -8.72 -4.47
C GLU A 120 -22.51 -9.50 -5.81
N THR A 121 -21.62 -10.48 -5.98
CA THR A 121 -21.44 -11.16 -7.26
C THR A 121 -22.41 -12.33 -7.43
N VAL A 122 -23.25 -12.26 -8.47
CA VAL A 122 -24.24 -13.32 -8.81
C VAL A 122 -23.60 -14.53 -9.53
N VAL A 123 -22.39 -14.34 -10.08
CA VAL A 123 -21.64 -15.37 -10.82
C VAL A 123 -20.47 -15.89 -9.99
N SER A 124 -20.29 -17.21 -9.95
CA SER A 124 -19.16 -17.85 -9.27
C SER A 124 -17.84 -17.69 -10.03
N LYS A 125 -17.43 -16.47 -10.35
CA LYS A 125 -16.14 -16.16 -10.96
C LYS A 125 -15.07 -16.00 -9.87
N PRO A 126 -13.82 -16.42 -10.11
CA PRO A 126 -12.73 -16.17 -9.17
C PRO A 126 -12.60 -14.68 -8.83
N ILE A 127 -12.30 -14.41 -7.57
CA ILE A 127 -12.05 -13.06 -7.05
C ILE A 127 -10.56 -12.94 -6.75
N ILE A 128 -9.96 -11.82 -7.15
CA ILE A 128 -8.58 -11.47 -6.85
C ILE A 128 -8.60 -10.13 -6.14
N THR A 129 -8.07 -10.08 -4.92
CA THR A 129 -7.92 -8.85 -4.15
C THR A 129 -6.47 -8.67 -3.77
N SER A 130 -5.88 -7.52 -4.10
CA SER A 130 -4.46 -7.23 -3.85
C SER A 130 -4.28 -6.10 -2.85
N TRP A 131 -3.20 -6.16 -2.07
CA TRP A 131 -2.79 -5.11 -1.14
C TRP A 131 -1.27 -5.10 -0.99
N LEU A 132 -0.77 -4.10 -0.26
CA LEU A 132 0.64 -3.93 0.05
C LEU A 132 0.87 -4.10 1.56
N GLU A 133 2.02 -4.62 1.95
CA GLU A 133 2.45 -4.74 3.34
C GLU A 133 3.87 -4.16 3.54
N GLU A 134 4.16 -3.78 4.78
CA GLU A 134 5.48 -3.37 5.29
C GLU A 134 6.46 -4.55 5.41
N GLY A 135 7.76 -4.25 5.52
CA GLY A 135 8.83 -5.25 5.63
C GLY A 135 9.63 -5.43 4.34
N SER A 136 10.00 -4.30 3.70
CA SER A 136 10.38 -4.21 2.28
C SER A 136 9.17 -4.55 1.40
N ILE A 137 8.52 -3.52 0.85
CA ILE A 137 7.17 -3.55 0.25
C ILE A 137 6.78 -4.93 -0.30
N ILE A 138 5.75 -5.53 0.30
CA ILE A 138 5.27 -6.86 -0.08
C ILE A 138 3.95 -6.72 -0.83
N PHE A 139 3.97 -7.09 -2.11
CA PHE A 139 2.79 -7.19 -2.95
C PHE A 139 2.06 -8.49 -2.66
N LYS A 140 0.88 -8.43 -2.05
CA LYS A 140 0.06 -9.59 -1.76
C LYS A 140 -1.22 -9.63 -2.59
N SER A 141 -1.66 -10.83 -2.90
CA SER A 141 -2.93 -11.09 -3.57
C SER A 141 -3.62 -12.30 -2.97
N LEU A 142 -4.87 -12.12 -2.55
CA LEU A 142 -5.80 -13.16 -2.13
C LEU A 142 -6.62 -13.56 -3.35
N ILE A 143 -6.56 -14.84 -3.73
CA ILE A 143 -7.31 -15.39 -4.85
C ILE A 143 -8.26 -16.44 -4.31
N THR A 144 -9.56 -16.24 -4.53
CA THR A 144 -10.63 -17.13 -4.03
C THR A 144 -11.48 -17.63 -5.17
N ASN A 145 -11.72 -18.95 -5.21
CA ASN A 145 -12.73 -19.58 -6.05
C ASN A 145 -14.06 -19.67 -5.27
N PRO A 146 -15.07 -18.83 -5.59
CA PRO A 146 -16.35 -18.86 -4.88
C PRO A 146 -17.24 -20.05 -5.26
N SER A 147 -16.90 -20.81 -6.30
CA SER A 147 -17.71 -21.95 -6.71
C SER A 147 -17.71 -23.01 -5.62
N LYS A 148 -18.91 -23.45 -5.21
CA LYS A 148 -19.07 -24.53 -4.23
C LYS A 148 -18.95 -25.92 -4.86
N THR A 149 -18.89 -26.00 -6.18
CA THR A 149 -18.98 -27.29 -6.91
C THR A 149 -17.90 -27.48 -7.97
N SER A 150 -17.31 -26.40 -8.50
CA SER A 150 -16.42 -26.47 -9.66
C SER A 150 -15.01 -25.98 -9.33
N THR A 151 -14.01 -26.74 -9.77
CA THR A 151 -12.62 -26.29 -9.81
C THR A 151 -12.46 -25.23 -10.89
N GLN A 152 -11.63 -24.21 -10.63
CA GLN A 152 -11.37 -23.12 -11.56
C GLN A 152 -9.88 -22.86 -11.68
N THR A 153 -9.41 -22.62 -12.90
CA THR A 153 -8.07 -22.11 -13.17
C THR A 153 -8.15 -20.61 -13.40
N VAL A 154 -7.39 -19.87 -12.59
CA VAL A 154 -7.40 -18.41 -12.53
C VAL A 154 -6.09 -17.89 -13.12
N PRO A 155 -6.12 -17.16 -14.25
CA PRO A 155 -4.94 -16.48 -14.74
C PRO A 155 -4.66 -15.27 -13.85
N TYR A 156 -3.57 -15.33 -13.10
CA TYR A 156 -3.08 -14.24 -12.26
C TYR A 156 -2.08 -13.39 -13.04
N LEU A 157 -2.27 -12.07 -12.98
CA LEU A 157 -1.38 -11.08 -13.57
C LEU A 157 -1.35 -9.84 -12.69
N TYR A 158 -0.15 -9.45 -12.24
CA TYR A 158 0.06 -8.24 -11.43
C TYR A 158 1.26 -7.45 -11.94
N TYR A 159 1.03 -6.22 -12.37
CA TYR A 159 2.09 -5.31 -12.82
C TYR A 159 2.65 -4.52 -11.64
N PHE A 160 3.98 -4.48 -11.51
CA PHE A 160 4.64 -3.68 -10.49
C PHE A 160 4.76 -2.22 -10.93
N PRO A 161 4.99 -1.28 -9.98
CA PRO A 161 5.44 0.06 -10.31
C PRO A 161 6.71 0.04 -11.17
N SER A 162 6.86 1.04 -12.03
CA SER A 162 7.92 1.08 -13.05
C SER A 162 9.34 1.09 -12.51
N GLU A 163 9.48 1.50 -11.24
CA GLU A 163 10.72 1.56 -10.49
C GLU A 163 11.25 0.15 -10.14
N VAL A 164 10.36 -0.83 -9.98
CA VAL A 164 10.72 -2.19 -9.55
C VAL A 164 11.44 -2.90 -10.68
N LYS A 165 12.68 -3.31 -10.40
CA LYS A 165 13.49 -4.14 -11.30
C LYS A 165 13.63 -5.55 -10.76
N GLN A 166 14.16 -6.43 -11.62
CA GLN A 166 14.43 -7.81 -11.23
C GLN A 166 15.41 -7.91 -10.04
N GLU A 167 16.41 -7.02 -9.96
CA GLU A 167 17.34 -7.01 -8.82
C GLU A 167 16.68 -6.63 -7.49
N ASN A 168 15.53 -5.96 -7.50
CA ASN A 168 14.85 -5.56 -6.27
C ASN A 168 13.95 -6.66 -5.71
N ILE A 169 13.72 -7.76 -6.43
CA ILE A 169 12.84 -8.84 -5.98
C ILE A 169 13.60 -9.74 -5.00
N ILE A 170 13.22 -9.67 -3.73
CA ILE A 170 13.85 -10.40 -2.62
C ILE A 170 13.29 -11.82 -2.55
N LYS A 171 11.96 -11.94 -2.58
CA LYS A 171 11.23 -13.20 -2.41
C LYS A 171 9.95 -13.18 -3.21
N LYS A 172 9.50 -14.36 -3.64
CA LYS A 172 8.19 -14.56 -4.28
C LYS A 172 7.61 -15.91 -3.91
N SER A 173 6.29 -16.03 -3.98
CA SER A 173 5.61 -17.31 -3.94
C SER A 173 6.11 -18.25 -5.06
N PRO A 174 6.26 -19.57 -4.79
CA PRO A 174 6.76 -20.54 -5.76
C PRO A 174 5.96 -20.60 -7.07
N GLU A 175 4.66 -20.33 -7.00
CA GLU A 175 3.70 -20.37 -8.11
C GLU A 175 3.94 -19.24 -9.13
N LEU A 176 4.60 -18.16 -8.72
CA LEU A 176 4.73 -16.94 -9.50
C LEU A 176 5.94 -16.97 -10.42
N GLU A 177 5.76 -16.54 -11.66
CA GLU A 177 6.84 -16.19 -12.57
C GLU A 177 6.92 -14.67 -12.71
N ILE A 178 8.15 -14.13 -12.63
CA ILE A 178 8.41 -12.72 -12.89
C ILE A 178 8.85 -12.56 -14.34
N LYS A 179 8.17 -11.68 -15.06
CA LYS A 179 8.42 -11.40 -16.47
C LYS A 179 8.49 -9.89 -16.71
N PHE A 180 9.10 -9.50 -17.82
CA PHE A 180 9.19 -8.10 -18.25
C PHE A 180 8.29 -7.88 -19.47
N ASP A 181 7.41 -6.88 -19.38
CA ASP A 181 6.59 -6.43 -20.51
C ASP A 181 7.31 -5.30 -21.22
N ALA A 182 7.93 -5.60 -22.37
CA ALA A 182 8.69 -4.61 -23.14
C ALA A 182 7.83 -3.46 -23.68
N THR A 183 6.52 -3.67 -23.87
CA THR A 183 5.61 -2.63 -24.37
C THR A 183 5.34 -1.60 -23.28
N LYS A 184 5.12 -2.08 -22.06
CA LYS A 184 4.84 -1.21 -20.89
C LYS A 184 6.11 -0.79 -20.15
N SER A 185 7.26 -1.40 -20.46
CA SER A 185 8.53 -1.20 -19.78
C SER A 185 8.45 -1.44 -18.26
N VAL A 186 7.71 -2.47 -17.86
CA VAL A 186 7.51 -2.82 -16.44
C VAL A 186 7.64 -4.32 -16.20
N TYR A 187 8.04 -4.69 -14.99
CA TYR A 187 7.99 -6.07 -14.53
C TYR A 187 6.59 -6.44 -14.03
N TYR A 188 6.25 -7.72 -14.14
CA TYR A 188 4.99 -8.26 -13.64
C TYR A 188 5.14 -9.69 -13.12
N ALA A 189 4.29 -10.05 -12.17
CA ALA A 189 4.11 -11.43 -11.71
C ALA A 189 2.95 -12.08 -12.47
N SER A 190 3.12 -13.34 -12.87
CA SER A 190 2.07 -14.12 -13.53
C SER A 190 2.05 -15.58 -13.07
N ALA A 191 0.87 -16.19 -13.06
CA ALA A 191 0.68 -17.62 -12.79
C ALA A 191 -0.70 -18.08 -13.26
N ASP A 192 -0.85 -19.36 -13.59
CA ASP A 192 -2.16 -20.01 -13.75
C ASP A 192 -2.48 -20.83 -12.51
N ILE A 193 -3.39 -20.34 -11.68
CA ILE A 193 -3.67 -20.90 -10.35
C ILE A 193 -4.92 -21.78 -10.41
N THR A 194 -4.78 -23.07 -10.12
CA THR A 194 -5.93 -23.99 -10.08
C THR A 194 -6.46 -24.14 -8.66
N LEU A 195 -7.69 -23.68 -8.42
CA LEU A 195 -8.35 -23.69 -7.12
C LEU A 195 -9.52 -24.67 -7.11
N LYS A 196 -9.54 -25.53 -6.10
CA LYS A 196 -10.69 -26.40 -5.78
C LYS A 196 -11.92 -25.56 -5.43
N PRO A 197 -13.12 -26.15 -5.44
CA PRO A 197 -14.33 -25.45 -4.98
C PRO A 197 -14.13 -24.83 -3.60
N GLY A 198 -14.46 -23.55 -3.45
CA GLY A 198 -14.29 -22.78 -2.21
C GLY A 198 -12.83 -22.53 -1.80
N GLY A 199 -11.86 -22.90 -2.64
CA GLY A 199 -10.44 -22.80 -2.33
C GLY A 199 -9.91 -21.37 -2.44
N THR A 200 -8.96 -21.05 -1.58
CA THR A 200 -8.26 -19.77 -1.52
C THR A 200 -6.75 -19.98 -1.46
N ILE A 201 -5.98 -19.07 -2.06
CA ILE A 201 -4.53 -18.96 -1.90
C ILE A 201 -4.13 -17.50 -1.72
N ILE A 202 -3.07 -17.24 -0.96
CA ILE A 202 -2.41 -15.94 -0.88
C ILE A 202 -1.07 -16.05 -1.58
N LEU A 203 -0.82 -15.16 -2.53
CA LEU A 203 0.44 -15.02 -3.25
C LEU A 203 1.16 -13.77 -2.76
N GLU A 204 2.49 -13.82 -2.68
CA GLU A 204 3.33 -12.71 -2.25
C GLU A 204 4.53 -12.49 -3.17
N VAL A 205 4.90 -11.23 -3.34
CA VAL A 205 6.19 -10.80 -3.90
C VAL A 205 6.75 -9.71 -3.00
N GLN A 206 7.87 -10.00 -2.35
CA GLN A 206 8.60 -9.05 -1.52
C GLN A 206 9.67 -8.39 -2.37
N VAL A 207 9.71 -7.06 -2.34
CA VAL A 207 10.75 -6.27 -3.01
C VAL A 207 11.47 -5.39 -2.01
N GLU A 208 12.72 -5.03 -2.31
CA GLU A 208 13.46 -4.02 -1.59
C GLU A 208 12.70 -2.68 -1.58
N ASP A 209 12.74 -1.96 -0.45
CA ASP A 209 12.16 -0.61 -0.40
C ASP A 209 13.05 0.38 -1.17
N ILE A 210 12.67 0.59 -2.43
CA ILE A 210 13.30 1.55 -3.35
C ILE A 210 12.61 2.92 -3.34
N TRP A 211 11.54 3.09 -2.57
CA TRP A 211 10.73 4.31 -2.51
C TRP A 211 11.10 5.20 -1.33
N THR A 212 11.99 4.75 -0.47
CA THR A 212 12.57 5.55 0.62
C THR A 212 13.99 5.98 0.26
N ILE A 213 14.25 7.29 0.25
CA ILE A 213 15.63 7.81 0.18
C ILE A 213 16.27 7.64 1.57
N PRO A 214 17.38 6.89 1.68
CA PRO A 214 18.05 6.68 2.97
C PRO A 214 18.51 8.02 3.58
N GLN A 215 18.41 8.16 4.90
CA GLN A 215 18.82 9.38 5.59
C GLN A 215 20.29 9.72 5.33
N GLU A 216 21.16 8.71 5.26
CA GLU A 216 22.58 8.88 4.91
C GLU A 216 22.78 9.54 3.54
N LYS A 217 21.90 9.27 2.58
CA LYS A 217 21.93 9.90 1.26
C LYS A 217 21.51 11.37 1.34
N ILE A 218 20.48 11.67 2.12
CA ILE A 218 20.02 13.05 2.37
C ILE A 218 21.15 13.85 3.03
N ASP A 219 21.78 13.30 4.07
CA ASP A 219 22.88 13.94 4.80
C ASP A 219 24.11 14.14 3.91
N SER A 220 24.43 13.15 3.07
CA SER A 220 25.51 13.26 2.09
C SER A 220 25.28 14.39 1.08
N LEU A 221 24.07 14.54 0.56
CA LEU A 221 23.72 15.62 -0.38
C LEU A 221 23.79 16.99 0.29
N LYS A 222 23.32 17.08 1.55
CA LYS A 222 23.43 18.29 2.36
C LYS A 222 24.89 18.71 2.55
N LYS A 223 25.74 17.75 2.94
CA LYS A 223 27.19 17.98 3.09
C LYS A 223 27.84 18.44 1.79
N GLN A 224 27.51 17.81 0.67
CA GLN A 224 28.01 18.24 -0.65
C GLN A 224 27.61 19.68 -0.99
N ALA A 225 26.37 20.07 -0.66
CA ALA A 225 25.91 21.44 -0.87
C ALA A 225 26.70 22.45 -0.02
N ASP A 226 26.94 22.12 1.25
CA ASP A 226 27.72 22.96 2.17
C ASP A 226 29.17 23.14 1.70
N GLU A 227 29.82 22.05 1.27
CA GLU A 227 31.21 22.05 0.77
C GLU A 227 31.35 22.88 -0.50
N LEU A 228 30.39 22.78 -1.43
CA LEU A 228 30.39 23.56 -2.66
C LEU A 228 30.05 25.03 -2.39
N PHE A 229 29.20 25.34 -1.42
CA PHE A 229 28.84 26.72 -1.11
C PHE A 229 29.95 27.49 -0.36
N ALA A 230 30.70 26.81 0.52
CA ALA A 230 31.74 27.42 1.34
C ALA A 230 32.73 28.34 0.58
N PRO A 231 33.34 27.95 -0.56
CA PRO A 231 34.28 28.81 -1.29
C PRO A 231 33.63 30.03 -1.93
N LEU A 232 32.30 30.07 -2.08
CA LEU A 232 31.61 31.17 -2.76
C LEU A 232 31.44 32.41 -1.86
N LYS A 233 31.64 32.30 -0.55
CA LYS A 233 31.34 33.34 0.46
C LYS A 233 31.95 34.71 0.18
N ASN A 234 33.12 34.75 -0.47
CA ASN A 234 33.84 35.99 -0.77
C ASN A 234 33.93 36.27 -2.28
N THR A 235 33.03 35.70 -3.07
CA THR A 235 33.08 35.76 -4.53
C THR A 235 31.91 36.56 -5.10
N SER A 236 32.01 36.98 -6.36
CA SER A 236 30.88 37.59 -7.09
C SER A 236 29.68 36.65 -7.24
N TYR A 237 29.89 35.35 -7.06
CA TYR A 237 28.86 34.32 -7.17
C TYR A 237 28.14 34.05 -5.83
N PHE A 238 28.49 34.74 -4.73
CA PHE A 238 27.93 34.47 -3.41
C PHE A 238 26.40 34.51 -3.36
N ALA A 239 25.79 35.54 -3.96
CA ALA A 239 24.34 35.68 -3.97
C ALA A 239 23.66 34.51 -4.72
N GLN A 240 24.16 34.17 -5.91
CA GLN A 240 23.66 33.03 -6.68
C GLN A 240 23.86 31.71 -5.94
N GLY A 241 25.04 31.51 -5.35
CA GLY A 241 25.36 30.34 -4.53
C GLY A 241 24.44 30.20 -3.32
N THR A 242 24.07 31.32 -2.68
CA THR A 242 23.17 31.33 -1.52
C THR A 242 21.76 30.87 -1.90
N THR A 243 21.24 31.34 -3.04
CA THR A 243 19.94 30.90 -3.56
C THR A 243 19.96 29.41 -3.90
N LEU A 244 20.98 28.92 -4.60
CA LEU A 244 21.10 27.50 -4.95
C LEU A 244 21.22 26.62 -3.70
N HIS A 245 22.06 27.01 -2.74
CA HIS A 245 22.23 26.31 -1.48
C HIS A 245 20.93 26.24 -0.67
N SER A 246 20.23 27.37 -0.53
CA SER A 246 18.94 27.43 0.18
C SER A 246 17.88 26.55 -0.49
N ASN A 247 17.82 26.55 -1.82
CA ASN A 247 16.89 25.69 -2.57
C ASN A 247 17.20 24.21 -2.37
N ILE A 248 18.48 23.81 -2.35
CA ILE A 248 18.89 22.43 -2.06
C ILE A 248 18.41 22.01 -0.67
N LEU A 249 18.69 22.83 0.35
CA LEU A 249 18.28 22.52 1.73
C LEU A 249 16.75 22.41 1.86
N ALA A 250 16.01 23.34 1.26
CA ALA A 250 14.55 23.32 1.27
C ALA A 250 13.98 22.05 0.60
N SER A 251 14.52 21.64 -0.56
CA SER A 251 14.09 20.40 -1.22
C SER A 251 14.46 19.15 -0.41
N LEU A 252 15.63 19.10 0.22
CA LEU A 252 16.02 17.97 1.10
C LEU A 252 15.13 17.87 2.35
N ASP A 253 14.79 19.02 2.96
CA ASP A 253 13.85 19.06 4.08
C ASP A 253 12.45 18.61 3.65
N LYS A 254 12.01 19.03 2.45
CA LYS A 254 10.74 18.60 1.88
C LYS A 254 10.69 17.08 1.62
N ILE A 255 11.75 16.49 1.07
CA ILE A 255 11.88 15.02 0.93
C ILE A 255 11.69 14.33 2.28
N THR A 256 12.34 14.84 3.33
CA THR A 256 12.23 14.28 4.69
C THR A 256 10.80 14.36 5.21
N ILE A 257 10.09 15.46 4.93
CA ILE A 257 8.69 15.64 5.34
C ILE A 257 7.77 14.67 4.58
N LEU A 258 7.92 14.56 3.27
CA LEU A 258 7.10 13.66 2.43
C LEU A 258 7.25 12.20 2.88
N GLN A 259 8.48 11.74 3.12
CA GLN A 259 8.72 10.38 3.61
C GLN A 259 8.14 10.11 5.00
N LYS A 260 8.07 11.13 5.87
CA LYS A 260 7.44 10.99 7.20
C LYS A 260 5.91 11.00 7.14
N GLN A 261 5.33 11.65 6.13
CA GLN A 261 3.89 11.70 5.92
C GLN A 261 3.36 10.41 5.30
N ALA A 262 4.17 9.72 4.50
CA ALA A 262 3.84 8.43 3.91
C ALA A 262 3.85 7.30 4.97
N LYS A 263 2.70 7.08 5.62
CA LYS A 263 2.55 6.08 6.68
C LYS A 263 2.28 4.68 6.16
N LEU A 264 1.51 4.57 5.07
CA LEU A 264 1.14 3.28 4.48
C LEU A 264 2.12 2.89 3.37
N PRO A 265 2.28 1.59 3.08
CA PRO A 265 3.07 1.12 1.94
C PRO A 265 2.66 1.75 0.61
N GLU A 266 1.36 1.95 0.38
CA GLU A 266 0.85 2.60 -0.83
C GLU A 266 1.23 4.09 -0.88
N ASP A 267 1.11 4.80 0.25
CA ASP A 267 1.50 6.21 0.35
C ASP A 267 3.00 6.40 0.08
N LYS A 268 3.85 5.43 0.44
CA LYS A 268 5.29 5.48 0.13
C LYS A 268 5.54 5.47 -1.37
N ILE A 269 4.88 4.57 -2.09
CA ILE A 269 5.00 4.49 -3.56
C ILE A 269 4.48 5.77 -4.21
N ILE A 270 3.31 6.27 -3.78
CA ILE A 270 2.72 7.49 -4.33
C ILE A 270 3.58 8.72 -4.01
N GLY A 271 3.97 8.88 -2.75
CA GLY A 271 4.80 9.99 -2.27
C GLY A 271 6.22 10.00 -2.86
N TYR A 272 6.71 8.84 -3.32
CA TYR A 272 8.00 8.76 -4.00
C TYR A 272 8.03 9.55 -5.31
N TYR A 273 6.92 9.63 -6.06
CA TYR A 273 6.90 10.40 -7.30
C TYR A 273 7.18 11.89 -7.04
N GLU A 274 6.64 12.45 -5.96
CA GLU A 274 6.96 13.83 -5.56
C GLU A 274 8.38 13.93 -5.00
N THR A 275 8.80 12.97 -4.17
CA THR A 275 10.17 12.87 -3.66
C THR A 275 11.21 12.86 -4.77
N LYS A 276 10.93 12.17 -5.88
CA LYS A 276 11.80 12.09 -7.05
C LYS A 276 11.94 13.44 -7.75
N ILE A 277 10.86 14.21 -7.87
CA ILE A 277 10.90 15.58 -8.43
C ILE A 277 11.80 16.48 -7.58
N GLU A 278 11.68 16.39 -6.25
CA GLU A 278 12.52 17.15 -5.33
C GLU A 278 13.99 16.70 -5.39
N LEU A 279 14.24 15.39 -5.49
CA LEU A 279 15.59 14.85 -5.63
C LEU A 279 16.25 15.31 -6.95
N ASP A 280 15.48 15.33 -8.05
CA ASP A 280 15.94 15.87 -9.32
C ASP A 280 16.25 17.38 -9.23
N SER A 281 15.45 18.13 -8.46
CA SER A 281 15.72 19.55 -8.15
C SER A 281 17.04 19.73 -7.40
N VAL A 282 17.27 18.92 -6.36
CA VAL A 282 18.53 18.89 -5.61
C VAL A 282 19.71 18.62 -6.53
N ASN A 283 19.61 17.60 -7.38
CA ASN A 283 20.67 17.24 -8.32
C ASN A 283 20.97 18.38 -9.31
N ARG A 284 19.95 19.01 -9.91
CA ARG A 284 20.13 20.16 -10.82
C ARG A 284 20.78 21.37 -10.13
N ASN A 285 20.36 21.67 -8.91
CA ASN A 285 20.92 22.79 -8.15
C ASN A 285 22.36 22.50 -7.71
N LEU A 286 22.69 21.26 -7.33
CA LEU A 286 24.07 20.84 -7.04
C LEU A 286 24.98 20.98 -8.26
N GLU A 287 24.54 20.56 -9.45
CA GLU A 287 25.31 20.74 -10.69
C GLU A 287 25.52 22.22 -11.04
N SER A 288 24.50 23.05 -10.81
CA SER A 288 24.60 24.51 -10.98
C SER A 288 25.60 25.12 -9.99
N LEU A 289 25.59 24.65 -8.74
CA LEU A 289 26.52 25.08 -7.71
C LEU A 289 27.96 24.68 -8.05
N LYS A 290 28.19 23.44 -8.51
CA LYS A 290 29.49 22.99 -9.04
C LYS A 290 30.00 23.90 -10.17
N THR A 291 29.11 24.25 -11.10
CA THR A 291 29.44 25.08 -12.26
C THR A 291 29.91 26.49 -11.87
N ILE A 292 29.37 27.09 -10.81
CA ILE A 292 29.81 28.42 -10.35
C ILE A 292 31.03 28.37 -9.41
N VAL A 293 31.27 27.22 -8.77
CA VAL A 293 32.48 26.98 -7.95
C VAL A 293 33.73 26.80 -8.80
N SER A 294 33.64 26.15 -9.97
CA SER A 294 34.82 25.92 -10.83
C SER A 294 35.51 27.21 -11.32
N PRO A 295 34.78 28.26 -11.78
CA PRO A 295 35.38 29.55 -12.10
C PRO A 295 35.87 30.30 -10.86
N ALA A 296 35.14 30.23 -9.74
CA ALA A 296 35.49 30.91 -8.49
C ALA A 296 36.82 30.41 -7.89
N SER A 297 37.04 29.09 -7.93
CA SER A 297 38.30 28.46 -7.46
C SER A 297 39.50 28.75 -8.37
N SER A 298 39.27 29.08 -9.65
CA SER A 298 40.33 29.50 -10.58
C SER A 298 40.69 31.00 -10.49
N GLY A 299 39.89 31.81 -9.80
CA GLY A 299 40.11 33.25 -9.63
C GLY A 299 40.99 33.64 -8.43
N GLU A 300 41.17 32.75 -7.46
CA GLU A 300 42.02 32.98 -6.28
C GLU A 300 43.49 32.60 -6.55
N PHE A 301 44.18 33.30 -7.46
CA PHE A 301 45.64 33.49 -7.38
C PHE A 301 46.08 34.64 -8.31
N ARG A 302 45.95 35.87 -7.83
CA ARG A 302 46.84 36.97 -8.24
C ARG A 302 47.30 37.73 -7.01
N PRO A 303 48.48 37.44 -6.45
CA PRO A 303 49.07 38.34 -5.47
C PRO A 303 49.31 39.68 -6.15
N TYR A 304 48.73 40.74 -5.58
CA TYR A 304 49.04 42.12 -5.94
C TYR A 304 50.55 42.33 -5.81
N ARG A 305 51.29 42.35 -6.93
CA ARG A 305 52.63 42.93 -6.97
C ARG A 305 52.46 44.44 -6.93
N PHE A 306 52.62 45.01 -5.74
CA PHE A 306 53.02 46.42 -5.61
C PHE A 306 54.36 46.58 -6.34
N GLY A 307 54.32 47.21 -7.51
CA GLY A 307 55.51 47.66 -8.20
C GLY A 307 56.11 48.83 -7.42
N VAL A 308 57.29 48.58 -6.85
CA VAL A 308 58.22 49.63 -6.43
C VAL A 308 58.70 50.33 -7.70
N LEU A 309 58.50 51.64 -7.79
CA LEU A 309 59.20 52.50 -8.73
C LEU A 309 59.96 53.56 -7.91
N LEU A 310 61.28 53.33 -7.87
CA LEU A 310 62.41 54.23 -7.62
C LEU A 310 62.35 55.14 -6.37
#